data_AF-A0A9E2CLS9-F1
#
_entry.id   AF-A0A9E2CLS9-F1
#
_cell.length_a   1.000
_cell.length_b   1.000
_cell.length_c   1.000
_cell.angle_alpha   90.00
_cell.angle_beta   90.00
_cell.angle_gamma   90.00
#
_symmetry.space_group_name_H-M   'P 1'
#
loop_
_entity.id
_entity.type
_entity.pdbx_description
1 polymer ?
#
loop_
_entity_poly.entity_id
_entity_poly.type
_entity_poly.pdbx_seq_one_letter_code
_entity_poly.pdbx_strand_id
1 'polypeptide(L)' 'MTRIELAPEITADLDRIVQHLLDHDADLPAERIDAIIAVLDLLASSPLIGRPCRQSLRELIIGRGAQGYVAPY' A
#
# COMPACT_ATOMS: atom_id res chain seq x y z
N MET A 1 -5.94 17.70 -9.18
CA MET A 1 -5.00 16.78 -8.51
C MET A 1 -5.41 16.70 -7.05
N THR A 2 -5.46 15.50 -6.49
CA THR A 2 -5.83 15.28 -5.09
C THR A 2 -4.56 15.27 -4.25
N ARG A 3 -4.62 15.86 -3.05
CA ARG A 3 -3.52 15.80 -2.09
C ARG A 3 -3.60 14.47 -1.34
N ILE A 4 -2.51 13.71 -1.32
CA ILE A 4 -2.39 12.48 -0.54
C ILE A 4 -1.82 12.88 0.83
N GLU A 5 -2.52 12.52 1.89
CA GLU A 5 -2.03 12.61 3.27
C GLU A 5 -1.91 11.19 3.80
N LEU A 6 -0.76 10.88 4.40
CA LEU A 6 -0.51 9.56 4.95
C LEU A 6 -0.80 9.59 6.45
N ALA A 7 -1.49 8.56 6.94
CA ALA A 7 -1.73 8.38 8.35
C ALA A 7 -0.39 8.10 9.07
N PRO A 8 -0.20 8.59 10.31
CA PRO A 8 1.06 8.41 11.04
C PRO A 8 1.43 6.94 11.27
N GLU A 9 0.44 6.04 11.26
CA GLU A 9 0.63 4.61 11.43
C GLU A 9 1.33 3.94 10.23
N ILE A 10 1.32 4.58 9.04
CA ILE A 10 1.84 3.96 7.81
C ILE A 10 3.30 3.55 7.92
N THR A 11 4.12 4.33 8.65
CA THR A 11 5.54 4.02 8.83
C THR A 11 5.71 2.69 9.56
N ALA A 12 4.92 2.47 10.63
CA ALA A 12 4.95 1.22 11.38
C ALA A 12 4.44 0.03 10.55
N ASP A 13 3.47 0.27 9.67
CA ASP A 13 2.97 -0.77 8.76
C ASP A 13 4.01 -1.13 7.68
N LEU A 14 4.69 -0.14 7.09
CA LEU A 14 5.78 -0.39 6.14
C LEU A 14 6.96 -1.11 6.80
N ASP A 15 7.35 -0.72 8.02
CA ASP A 15 8.39 -1.43 8.77
C ASP A 15 8.01 -2.89 9.02
N ARG A 16 6.75 -3.16 9.39
CA ARG A 16 6.25 -4.53 9.58
C ARG A 16 6.31 -5.35 8.29
N ILE A 17 5.99 -4.73 7.15
CA ILE A 17 6.10 -5.37 5.82
C ILE A 17 7.56 -5.70 5.52
N VAL A 18 8.49 -4.77 5.73
CA VAL A 18 9.92 -5.01 5.51
C VAL A 18 10.43 -6.13 6.40
N GLN A 19 10.12 -6.12 7.69
CA GLN A 19 10.51 -7.19 8.61
C GLN A 19 9.95 -8.55 8.16
N HIS A 20 8.67 -8.62 7.79
CA HIS A 20 8.09 -9.86 7.28
C HIS A 20 8.78 -10.37 6.01
N LEU A 21 9.14 -9.48 5.07
CA LEU A 21 9.85 -9.86 3.85
C LEU A 21 11.26 -10.42 4.16
N LEU A 22 11.96 -9.82 5.12
CA LEU A 22 13.27 -10.29 5.58
C LEU A 22 13.18 -11.65 6.29
N ASP A 23 12.20 -11.84 7.17
CA ASP A 23 12.00 -13.07 7.95
C ASP A 23 11.69 -14.29 7.08
N HIS A 24 11.17 -14.07 5.87
CA HIS A 24 10.74 -15.13 4.95
C HIS A 24 11.64 -15.27 3.71
N ASP A 25 12.85 -14.70 3.72
CA ASP A 25 13.79 -14.70 2.57
C ASP A 25 13.10 -14.26 1.25
N ALA A 26 12.17 -13.30 1.35
CA ALA A 26 11.51 -12.78 0.17
C ALA A 26 12.50 -11.92 -0.63
N ASP A 27 12.60 -12.17 -1.93
CA ASP A 27 13.47 -11.38 -2.80
C ASP A 27 13.07 -9.89 -2.79
N LEU A 28 14.08 -9.05 -2.59
CA LEU A 28 14.10 -7.61 -2.86
C LEU A 28 13.05 -6.80 -2.07
N PRO A 29 13.16 -6.69 -0.73
CA PRO A 29 12.24 -5.91 0.10
C PRO A 29 12.12 -4.44 -0.32
N ALA A 30 13.22 -3.82 -0.74
CA ALA A 30 13.24 -2.43 -1.21
C ALA A 30 12.35 -2.22 -2.45
N GLU A 31 12.47 -3.08 -3.45
CA GLU A 31 11.64 -3.01 -4.66
C GLU A 31 10.16 -3.20 -4.34
N ARG A 32 9.85 -3.98 -3.30
CA ARG A 32 8.47 -4.16 -2.85
C ARG A 32 7.89 -2.86 -2.29
N ILE A 33 8.67 -2.15 -1.48
CA ILE A 33 8.25 -0.86 -0.90
C ILE A 33 8.08 0.18 -2.01
N ASP A 34 9.01 0.23 -2.96
CA ASP A 34 8.91 1.15 -4.11
C ASP A 34 7.63 0.89 -4.93
N ALA A 35 7.26 -0.37 -5.14
CA ALA A 35 6.03 -0.73 -5.82
C ALA A 35 4.77 -0.30 -5.05
N ILE A 36 4.78 -0.38 -3.72
CA ILE A 36 3.67 0.08 -2.88
C ILE A 36 3.53 1.61 -3.00
N ILE A 37 4.63 2.35 -2.87
CA ILE A 37 4.63 3.82 -2.96
C ILE A 37 4.15 4.29 -4.33
N ALA A 38 4.64 3.68 -5.42
CA ALA A 38 4.22 4.02 -6.78
C ALA A 38 2.71 3.84 -7.01
N VAL A 39 2.10 2.83 -6.37
CA VAL A 39 0.65 2.60 -6.45
C VAL A 39 -0.13 3.61 -5.60
N LEU A 40 0.40 4.02 -4.44
CA LEU A 40 -0.21 5.10 -3.65
C LEU A 40 -0.18 6.44 -4.40
N ASP A 41 0.91 6.77 -5.09
CA ASP A 41 1.02 7.99 -5.90
C ASP A 41 -0.05 8.09 -6.99
N LEU A 42 -0.55 6.95 -7.48
CA LEU A 42 -1.64 6.93 -8.46
C LEU A 42 -2.93 7.56 -7.92
N LEU A 43 -3.15 7.56 -6.61
CA LEU A 43 -4.32 8.19 -5.98
C LEU A 43 -4.36 9.70 -6.20
N ALA A 44 -3.22 10.36 -6.42
CA ALA A 44 -3.17 11.80 -6.69
C ALA A 44 -3.82 12.18 -8.03
N SER A 45 -3.74 11.28 -9.01
CA SER A 45 -4.35 11.44 -10.33
C SER A 45 -5.72 10.77 -10.43
N SER A 46 -5.91 9.65 -9.74
CA SER A 46 -7.09 8.78 -9.89
C SER A 46 -7.62 8.34 -8.52
N PRO A 47 -8.22 9.23 -7.72
CA PRO A 47 -8.61 8.93 -6.33
C PRO A 47 -9.71 7.86 -6.20
N LEU A 48 -10.46 7.56 -7.26
CA LEU A 48 -11.60 6.62 -7.20
C LEU A 48 -11.27 5.20 -7.71
N ILE A 49 -10.00 4.89 -7.96
CA ILE A 49 -9.56 3.58 -8.47
C ILE A 49 -9.72 2.44 -7.46
N GLY A 50 -9.72 2.78 -6.17
CA GLY A 50 -9.89 1.81 -5.09
C GLY A 50 -11.31 1.23 -5.06
N ARG A 51 -11.38 0.00 -4.58
CA ARG A 51 -12.63 -0.73 -4.41
C ARG A 51 -13.45 -0.11 -3.27
N PRO A 52 -14.75 0.19 -3.46
CA PRO A 52 -15.61 0.65 -2.38
C PRO A 52 -15.70 -0.39 -1.26
N CYS A 53 -15.53 0.05 -0.01
CA CYS A 53 -15.70 -0.76 1.19
C CYS A 53 -16.80 -0.17 2.09
N ARG A 54 -16.98 -0.74 3.30
CA ARG A 54 -17.93 -0.23 4.30
C ARG A 54 -17.51 1.17 4.76
N GLN A 55 -18.46 1.93 5.30
CA GLN A 55 -18.21 3.23 5.94
C GLN A 55 -17.65 4.33 5.02
N SER A 56 -17.95 4.28 3.72
CA SER A 56 -17.49 5.26 2.72
C SER A 56 -15.98 5.27 2.45
N LEU A 57 -15.25 4.29 2.99
CA LEU A 57 -13.84 4.06 2.71
C LEU A 57 -13.65 3.28 1.41
N ARG A 58 -12.46 3.38 0.85
CA ARG A 58 -12.00 2.61 -0.30
C ARG A 58 -10.76 1.81 0.06
N GLU A 59 -10.60 0.69 -0.63
CA GLU A 59 -9.44 -0.18 -0.49
C GLU A 59 -8.68 -0.19 -1.81
N LEU A 60 -7.42 0.24 -1.76
CA LEU A 60 -6.50 0.08 -2.87
C LEU A 60 -5.83 -1.29 -2.74
N ILE A 61 -6.08 -2.16 -3.71
CA ILE A 61 -5.48 -3.50 -3.76
C ILE A 61 -4.15 -3.42 -4.50
N ILE A 62 -3.08 -3.85 -3.86
CA ILE A 62 -1.70 -3.76 -4.37
C ILE A 62 -1.14 -5.17 -4.49
N GLY A 63 -0.68 -5.55 -5.68
CA GLY A 63 -0.13 -6.90 -5.90
C GLY A 63 -1.18 -8.01 -5.89
N ARG A 64 -0.73 -9.27 -5.79
CA ARG A 64 -1.56 -10.49 -5.83
C ARG A 64 -0.90 -11.62 -5.02
N GLY A 65 -1.71 -12.59 -4.57
CA GLY A 65 -1.23 -13.79 -3.89
C GLY A 65 -0.53 -13.47 -2.57
N ALA A 66 0.60 -14.15 -2.30
CA ALA A 66 1.41 -13.94 -1.08
C ALA A 66 2.06 -12.54 -0.99
N GLN A 67 1.98 -11.74 -2.05
CA GLN A 67 2.51 -10.38 -2.12
C GLN A 67 1.40 -9.34 -2.26
N GLY A 68 0.17 -9.72 -1.85
CA GLY A 68 -0.99 -8.84 -1.86
C GLY A 68 -1.05 -7.97 -0.61
N TYR A 69 -1.15 -6.66 -0.80
CA TYR A 69 -1.36 -5.67 0.25
C TYR A 69 -2.63 -4.87 -0.02
N VAL A 70 -3.21 -4.31 1.03
CA VAL A 70 -4.40 -3.46 0.96
C VAL A 70 -4.10 -2.15 1.68
N ALA A 71 -4.32 -1.03 1.01
CA ALA A 71 -4.25 0.30 1.60
C ALA A 71 -5.67 0.88 1.70
N PRO A 72 -6.27 0.94 2.91
CA PRO A 72 -7.54 1.62 3.13
C PRO A 72 -7.36 3.15 3.08
N TYR A 73 -8.27 3.86 2.44
CA TYR A 73 -8.23 5.32 2.26
C TYR A 73 -9.63 5.95 2.07
#